data_AF-A0A7W1RGH0-F1
#
_entry.id   AF-A0A7W1RGH0-F1
#
_cell.length_a   1.000
_cell.length_b   1.000
_cell.length_c   1.000
_cell.angle_alpha   90.00
_cell.angle_beta   90.00
_cell.angle_gamma   90.00
#
_symmetry.space_group_name_H-M   'P 1'
#
loop_
_entity.id
_entity.type
_entity.pdbx_description
1 polymer ?
#
loop_
_entity_poly.entity_id
_entity_poly.type
_entity_poly.pdbx_seq_one_letter_code
_entity_poly.pdbx_strand_id
1 'polypeptide(L)'
;YECPNDLLGRNLDYFLEAKRSPSPLMTEWISPILGGNSDELQAMISKNSEDPFQPIYDDYLKWMGRNAANVDTKATIKHWQGKAQDLFVDLSTHWYPKLHKAARGAENDIV
;
A
#
# COMPACT_ATOMS: atom_id res chain seq x y z
N TYR A 1 -18.62 -1.90 -14.15
CA TYR A 1 -18.47 -0.78 -13.21
C TYR A 1 -19.03 -1.23 -11.89
N GLU A 2 -18.18 -1.38 -10.87
CA GLU A 2 -18.63 -1.70 -9.51
C GLU A 2 -19.25 -0.45 -8.85
N CYS A 3 -20.25 -0.64 -7.99
CA CYS A 3 -20.88 0.45 -7.27
C CYS A 3 -19.90 1.00 -6.20
N PRO A 4 -19.74 2.33 -6.05
CA PRO A 4 -18.86 2.91 -5.04
C PRO A 4 -19.12 2.43 -3.59
N ASN A 5 -20.39 2.12 -3.27
CA ASN A 5 -20.76 1.60 -1.95
C ASN A 5 -20.26 0.17 -1.72
N ASP A 6 -20.20 -0.66 -2.76
CA ASP A 6 -19.70 -2.03 -2.67
C ASP A 6 -18.18 -2.05 -2.45
N LEU A 7 -17.47 -1.14 -3.14
CA LEU A 7 -16.03 -0.91 -2.95
C LEU A 7 -15.72 -0.44 -1.52
N LEU A 8 -16.52 0.48 -0.99
CA LEU A 8 -16.41 0.92 0.40
C LEU A 8 -16.66 -0.23 1.38
N GLY A 9 -17.68 -1.06 1.13
CA GLY A 9 -17.99 -2.24 1.95
C GLY A 9 -16.80 -3.20 2.04
N ARG A 10 -16.21 -3.58 0.91
CA ARG A 10 -15.02 -4.45 0.88
C ARG A 10 -13.82 -3.85 1.61
N ASN A 11 -13.60 -2.54 1.48
CA ASN A 11 -12.52 -1.86 2.19
C ASN A 11 -12.72 -1.91 3.71
N LEU A 12 -13.94 -1.63 4.17
CA LEU A 12 -14.29 -1.71 5.59
C LEU A 12 -14.16 -3.14 6.13
N ASP A 13 -14.60 -4.14 5.40
CA ASP A 13 -14.46 -5.55 5.79
C ASP A 13 -12.99 -5.94 5.96
N TYR A 14 -12.16 -5.61 4.97
CA TYR A 14 -10.73 -5.82 5.05
C TYR A 14 -10.09 -5.07 6.22
N PHE A 15 -10.44 -3.80 6.45
CA PHE A 15 -9.91 -3.02 7.57
C PHE A 15 -10.26 -3.64 8.92
N LEU A 16 -11.50 -4.13 9.08
CA LEU A 16 -11.94 -4.82 10.28
C LEU A 16 -11.24 -6.17 10.49
N GLU A 17 -10.95 -6.90 9.41
CA GLU A 17 -10.18 -8.14 9.45
C GLU A 17 -8.70 -7.88 9.80
N ALA A 18 -8.10 -6.85 9.21
CA ALA A 18 -6.72 -6.44 9.48
C ALA A 18 -6.49 -6.01 10.94
N LYS A 19 -7.55 -5.57 11.66
CA LYS A 19 -7.48 -5.34 13.11
C LYS A 19 -7.34 -6.62 13.93
N ARG A 20 -7.74 -7.77 13.39
CA ARG A 20 -7.64 -9.08 14.05
C ARG A 20 -6.36 -9.82 13.65
N SER A 21 -5.87 -9.57 12.44
CA SER A 21 -4.67 -10.20 11.89
C SER A 21 -3.80 -9.13 11.23
N PRO A 22 -2.56 -8.90 11.70
CA PRO A 22 -1.69 -7.89 11.13
C PRO A 22 -1.50 -8.09 9.62
N SER A 23 -1.73 -7.04 8.83
CA SER A 23 -1.59 -7.07 7.38
C SER A 23 -0.72 -5.90 6.91
N PRO A 24 0.23 -6.13 5.98
CA PRO A 24 1.02 -5.05 5.39
C PRO A 24 0.27 -4.30 4.29
N LEU A 25 -0.94 -4.72 3.90
CA LEU A 25 -1.79 -3.98 2.94
C LEU A 25 -2.51 -2.82 3.63
N MET A 26 -1.74 -1.97 4.28
CA MET A 26 -2.24 -0.71 4.83
C MET A 26 -2.34 0.35 3.75
N THR A 27 -3.30 1.27 3.91
CA THR A 27 -3.63 2.30 2.91
C THR A 27 -2.40 3.02 2.35
N GLU A 28 -1.45 3.35 3.22
CA GLU A 28 -0.22 4.06 2.88
C GLU A 28 0.74 3.20 2.05
N TRP A 29 0.74 1.88 2.24
CA TRP A 29 1.67 0.94 1.58
C TRP A 29 1.07 0.26 0.36
N ILE A 30 -0.24 0.35 0.16
CA ILE A 30 -0.94 -0.26 -0.99
C ILE A 30 -0.36 0.24 -2.31
N SER A 31 -0.03 1.53 -2.43
CA SER A 31 0.51 2.09 -3.68
C SER A 31 1.83 1.43 -4.12
N PRO A 32 2.90 1.42 -3.30
CA PRO A 32 4.14 0.76 -3.68
C PRO A 32 4.00 -0.77 -3.81
N ILE A 33 3.11 -1.41 -3.04
CA ILE A 33 2.85 -2.85 -3.17
C ILE A 33 2.18 -3.18 -4.51
N LEU A 34 1.16 -2.41 -4.92
CA LEU A 34 0.50 -2.57 -6.22
C LEU A 34 1.48 -2.33 -7.37
N GLY A 35 2.28 -1.28 -7.28
CA GLY A 35 3.30 -0.92 -8.27
C GLY A 35 4.53 -1.84 -8.27
N GLY A 36 4.65 -2.76 -7.31
CA GLY A 36 5.83 -3.63 -7.18
C GLY A 36 7.12 -2.87 -6.84
N ASN A 37 7.03 -1.68 -6.27
CA ASN A 37 8.15 -0.79 -6.02
C ASN A 37 8.75 -1.02 -4.62
N SER A 38 9.72 -1.92 -4.52
CA SER A 38 10.36 -2.27 -3.24
C SER A 38 11.10 -1.11 -2.58
N ASP A 39 11.69 -0.23 -3.40
CA ASP A 39 12.54 0.85 -2.91
C ASP A 39 11.68 1.96 -2.30
N GLU A 40 10.54 2.26 -2.92
CA GLU A 40 9.54 3.17 -2.36
C GLU A 40 8.93 2.61 -1.07
N LEU A 41 8.59 1.31 -1.04
CA LEU A 41 8.10 0.66 0.18
C LEU A 41 9.13 0.75 1.32
N GLN A 42 10.41 0.48 1.03
CA GLN A 42 11.48 0.58 2.02
C GLN A 42 11.64 2.03 2.53
N ALA A 43 11.61 3.01 1.62
CA ALA A 43 11.71 4.42 1.98
C ALA A 43 10.55 4.87 2.88
N MET A 44 9.33 4.41 2.59
CA MET A 44 8.15 4.69 3.41
C MET A 44 8.27 4.07 4.81
N ILE A 45 8.71 2.83 4.92
CA ILE A 45 8.92 2.15 6.21
C ILE A 45 9.95 2.92 7.05
N SER A 46 11.08 3.30 6.45
CA SER A 46 12.16 4.01 7.16
C SER A 46 11.79 5.46 7.53
N LYS A 47 11.14 6.21 6.63
CA LYS A 47 10.73 7.59 6.88
C LYS A 47 9.71 7.67 8.02
N ASN A 48 8.76 6.76 8.02
CA ASN A 48 7.68 6.74 8.99
C ASN A 48 8.18 6.40 10.41
N SER A 49 9.31 5.69 10.56
CA SER A 49 9.90 5.42 11.88
C SER A 49 10.61 6.62 12.54
N GLU A 50 10.94 7.66 11.77
CA GLU A 50 11.82 8.74 12.23
C GLU A 50 11.17 10.14 12.23
N ASP A 51 10.01 10.32 11.60
CA ASP A 51 9.36 11.63 11.45
C ASP A 51 8.43 11.97 12.64
N PRO A 52 8.78 12.96 13.49
CA PRO A 52 7.93 13.39 14.60
C PRO A 52 6.69 14.19 14.15
N PHE A 53 6.65 14.69 12.92
CA PHE A 53 5.52 15.45 12.35
C PHE A 53 4.56 14.58 11.54
N GLN A 54 4.97 13.35 11.18
CA GLN A 54 4.11 12.31 10.61
C GLN A 54 4.25 11.00 11.37
N PRO A 55 3.90 10.98 12.68
CA PRO A 55 4.06 9.79 13.48
C PRO A 55 3.15 8.67 12.96
N ILE A 56 3.71 7.47 12.82
CA ILE A 56 2.93 6.26 12.61
C ILE A 56 2.02 6.06 13.82
N TYR A 57 0.71 6.20 13.66
CA TYR A 57 -0.24 5.89 14.72
C TYR A 57 -0.47 4.38 14.90
N ASP A 58 -0.26 3.59 13.84
CA ASP A 58 -0.40 2.13 13.87
C ASP A 58 0.77 1.44 14.60
N ASP A 59 0.48 0.72 15.68
CA ASP A 59 1.51 0.08 16.51
C ASP A 59 2.21 -1.10 15.83
N TYR A 60 1.55 -1.78 14.89
CA TYR A 60 2.18 -2.83 14.10
C TYR A 60 3.20 -2.23 13.12
N LEU A 61 2.88 -1.09 12.51
CA LEU A 61 3.83 -0.36 11.69
C LEU A 61 4.99 0.22 12.49
N LYS A 62 4.75 0.73 13.71
CA LYS A 62 5.84 1.13 14.61
C LYS A 62 6.75 -0.08 14.92
N TRP A 63 6.16 -1.25 15.14
CA TRP A 63 6.91 -2.48 15.40
C TRP A 63 7.71 -2.97 14.18
N MET A 64 7.12 -2.93 12.98
CA MET A 64 7.79 -3.21 11.71
C MET A 64 8.93 -2.22 11.45
N GLY A 65 8.68 -0.91 11.66
CA GLY A 65 9.65 0.17 11.48
C GLY A 65 10.85 0.08 12.43
N ARG A 66 10.66 -0.39 13.67
CA ARG A 66 11.78 -0.71 14.59
C ARG A 66 12.72 -1.78 14.02
N ASN A 67 12.22 -2.63 13.13
CA ASN A 67 12.98 -3.64 12.40
C ASN A 67 13.10 -3.29 10.91
N ALA A 68 12.95 -2.02 10.52
CA ALA A 68 12.90 -1.58 9.12
C ALA A 68 14.07 -2.11 8.26
N ALA A 69 15.27 -2.16 8.84
CA ALA A 69 16.47 -2.68 8.19
C ALA A 69 16.42 -4.19 7.89
N ASN A 70 15.55 -4.92 8.58
CA ASN A 70 15.35 -6.37 8.47
C ASN A 70 14.07 -6.75 7.72
N VAL A 71 13.26 -5.79 7.28
CA VAL A 71 12.07 -6.06 6.48
C VAL A 71 12.51 -6.35 5.04
N ASP A 72 12.33 -7.59 4.60
CA ASP A 72 12.49 -7.93 3.18
C ASP A 72 11.29 -7.43 2.38
N THR A 73 11.39 -6.20 1.87
CA THR A 73 10.34 -5.54 1.09
C THR A 73 10.06 -6.27 -0.23
N LYS A 74 11.07 -6.95 -0.81
CA LYS A 74 10.89 -7.75 -2.03
C LYS A 74 10.06 -9.00 -1.75
N ALA A 75 10.35 -9.71 -0.68
CA ALA A 75 9.54 -10.86 -0.24
C ALA A 75 8.12 -10.43 0.15
N THR A 76 7.98 -9.27 0.80
CA THR A 76 6.69 -8.68 1.19
C THR A 76 5.83 -8.39 -0.03
N ILE A 77 6.38 -7.69 -1.04
CA ILE A 77 5.67 -7.42 -2.30
C ILE A 77 5.29 -8.72 -2.98
N LYS A 78 6.23 -9.67 -3.13
CA LYS A 78 5.95 -10.96 -3.76
C LYS A 78 4.79 -11.72 -3.10
N HIS A 79 4.69 -11.65 -1.76
CA HIS A 79 3.65 -12.35 -1.02
C HIS A 79 2.29 -11.65 -1.07
N TRP A 80 2.28 -10.31 -1.08
CA TRP A 80 1.06 -9.53 -0.87
C TRP A 80 0.53 -8.84 -2.13
N GLN A 81 1.31 -8.73 -3.20
CA GLN A 81 0.92 -8.02 -4.42
C GLN A 81 -0.33 -8.61 -5.09
N GLY A 82 -0.46 -9.93 -5.15
CA GLY A 82 -1.67 -10.57 -5.70
C GLY A 82 -2.92 -10.22 -4.89
N LYS A 83 -2.85 -10.34 -3.56
CA LYS A 83 -3.95 -9.94 -2.67
C LYS A 83 -4.24 -8.44 -2.75
N ALA A 84 -3.21 -7.62 -2.93
CA ALA A 84 -3.38 -6.18 -3.12
C ALA A 84 -4.14 -5.87 -4.40
N GLN A 85 -3.80 -6.55 -5.49
CA GLN A 85 -4.49 -6.40 -6.77
C GLN A 85 -5.96 -6.77 -6.65
N ASP A 86 -6.26 -7.93 -6.06
CA ASP A 86 -7.64 -8.42 -5.89
C ASP A 86 -8.52 -7.46 -5.07
N LEU A 87 -7.96 -6.86 -4.01
CA LEU A 87 -8.72 -6.04 -3.06
C LEU A 87 -8.77 -4.56 -3.44
N PHE A 88 -7.70 -4.03 -4.07
CA PHE A 88 -7.50 -2.59 -4.16
C PHE A 88 -7.26 -2.07 -5.58
N VAL A 89 -7.12 -2.90 -6.61
CA VAL A 89 -6.85 -2.37 -7.97
C VAL A 89 -8.01 -1.49 -8.46
N ASP A 90 -9.24 -1.95 -8.28
CA ASP A 90 -10.44 -1.24 -8.71
C ASP A 90 -10.68 0.00 -7.84
N LEU A 91 -10.50 -0.14 -6.53
CA LEU A 91 -10.61 0.97 -5.58
C LEU A 91 -9.56 2.06 -5.88
N SER A 92 -8.31 1.66 -6.12
CA SER A 92 -7.21 2.56 -6.47
C SER A 92 -7.47 3.31 -7.79
N THR A 93 -7.98 2.60 -8.80
CA THR A 93 -8.28 3.18 -10.12
C THR A 93 -9.43 4.19 -10.04
N HIS A 94 -10.46 3.93 -9.23
CA HIS A 94 -11.62 4.81 -9.10
C HIS A 94 -11.36 6.01 -8.19
N TRP A 95 -10.65 5.81 -7.07
CA TRP A 95 -10.45 6.88 -6.08
C TRP A 95 -9.19 7.71 -6.31
N TYR A 96 -8.17 7.14 -6.96
CA TYR A 96 -6.92 7.83 -7.28
C TYR A 96 -6.58 7.79 -8.78
N PRO A 97 -7.48 8.25 -9.67
CA PRO A 97 -7.29 8.15 -11.12
C PRO A 97 -6.06 8.92 -11.63
N LYS A 98 -5.59 9.94 -10.90
CA LYS A 98 -4.40 10.72 -11.25
C LYS A 98 -3.09 9.92 -11.08
N LEU A 99 -3.01 9.01 -10.10
CA LEU A 99 -1.83 8.17 -9.87
C LEU A 99 -1.62 7.20 -11.05
N HIS A 100 -2.70 6.63 -11.57
CA HIS A 100 -2.67 5.72 -12.73
C HIS A 100 -2.41 6.44 -14.06
N LYS A 101 -2.75 7.73 -14.17
CA LYS A 101 -2.50 8.53 -15.37
C LYS A 101 -1.02 8.93 -15.49
N ALA A 102 -0.34 9.19 -14.36
CA ALA A 102 1.09 9.49 -14.33
C ALA A 102 1.96 8.27 -14.69
N ALA A 103 1.60 7.08 -14.19
CA ALA A 103 2.29 5.83 -14.53
C ALA A 103 2.24 5.50 -16.04
N ARG A 104 1.10 5.73 -16.71
CA ARG A 104 0.96 5.54 -18.17
C ARG A 104 1.54 6.67 -19.01
N GLY A 105 1.74 7.85 -18.42
CA GLY A 105 2.41 8.97 -19.07
C GLY A 105 3.92 8.76 -19.18
N ALA A 106 4.54 8.19 -18.14
CA ALA A 106 5.97 7.91 -18.10
C ALA A 106 6.43 6.85 -19.11
N GLU A 107 5.55 5.93 -19.55
CA GLU A 107 5.86 4.96 -20.60
C GLU A 107 5.85 5.56 -22.02
N ASN A 108 5.25 6.74 -22.23
CA ASN A 108 5.14 7.37 -23.55
C ASN A 108 6.20 8.45 -23.83
N ASP A 109 7.07 8.76 -22.87
CA ASP A 109 8.18 9.71 -23.04
C ASP A 109 9.53 9.00 -23.34
N ILE A 110 9.51 7.70 -23.63
CA ILE A 110 10.64 6.93 -24.15
C ILE A 110 10.35 6.51 -25.60
N VAL A 111 10.25 7.47 -26.52
CA VAL A 111 10.44 7.27 -27.97
C VAL A 111 11.16 8.47 -28.56
#